data_AF-A0A8B8FMR4-F1
#
_entry.id   AF-A0A8B8FMR4-F1
#
_cell.length_a   1.000
_cell.length_b   1.000
_cell.length_c   1.000
_cell.angle_alpha   90.00
_cell.angle_beta   90.00
_cell.angle_gamma   90.00
#
_symmetry.space_group_name_H-M   'P 1'
#
loop_
_entity.id
_entity.type
_entity.pdbx_description
1 polymer ?
#
loop_
_entity_poly.entity_id
_entity_poly.type
_entity_poly.pdbx_seq_one_letter_code
_entity_poly.pdbx_strand_id
1 'polypeptide(L)'
;MPKVKHENLKLKKIVREFGENVLMTDGNIIFCKLCEVKINSDKKYNVQQHIGRVKHKEALKKLEAEKHNAVQPFIQQFCKSDFNADLCSEFVAANIPLNKLNNEHFRSFLSKYCNKTIPNESTLRKGYFNSCYTNAITKIRDAVNVQKIWVCIDETIDSVRRNVANVIIGILKPQDVGKTYLIHTEYLDKVNHSTIFQLFNKSMHILWPNNVNHEDILLFVSDAALYMKKAGRCIQTLYPKSLHVTCLAHALHNVCEEVRAHFPKVDRLITEMKKTFLKCPKRIAILNEKCPDIPNPPKRITTRWGTWITAVEYYCTYLNEIKSAVEEFNENAQCVNVVKELIKDQSLHSNFVYITINFGFFPHAITQLEKRGETLAKSIGIVLEAKQKLEEANGEVAKLILETCNRVFSKNNGWAELQKVNSIHNGTALNVNVEQYDSNDLVYMKYAPITSVDVERSFSMYKNILAPNRMCFNESNLTKYMVMNSFFNI
;
A
#
# COMPACT_ATOMS: atom_id res chain seq x y z
N MET A 1 42.16 -31.90 14.02
CA MET A 1 41.56 -31.95 15.38
C MET A 1 40.73 -30.69 15.59
N PRO A 2 39.43 -30.77 15.91
CA PRO A 2 38.62 -29.58 16.16
C PRO A 2 38.95 -29.01 17.55
N LYS A 3 39.05 -27.67 17.65
CA LYS A 3 39.23 -26.96 18.92
C LYS A 3 38.01 -27.20 19.83
N VAL A 4 38.24 -27.87 20.96
CA VAL A 4 37.24 -28.04 22.04
C VAL A 4 36.83 -26.66 22.54
N LYS A 5 35.55 -26.32 22.42
CA LYS A 5 34.97 -25.11 23.03
C LYS A 5 35.13 -25.24 24.56
N HIS A 6 35.86 -24.32 25.18
CA HIS A 6 35.89 -24.22 26.64
C HIS A 6 34.48 -23.97 27.16
N GLU A 7 33.88 -24.96 27.81
CA GLU A 7 32.64 -24.80 28.56
C GLU A 7 32.88 -23.82 29.72
N ASN A 8 32.07 -22.76 29.81
CA ASN A 8 32.22 -21.75 30.85
C ASN A 8 31.73 -22.30 32.21
N LEU A 9 32.64 -22.94 32.96
CA LEU A 9 32.41 -23.53 34.30
C LEU A 9 31.70 -22.57 35.28
N LYS A 10 31.90 -21.26 35.11
CA LYS A 10 31.26 -20.21 35.91
C LYS A 10 29.73 -20.20 35.76
N LEU A 11 29.21 -20.39 34.55
CA LEU A 11 27.77 -20.38 34.30
C LEU A 11 27.10 -21.64 34.84
N LYS A 12 27.75 -22.81 34.73
CA LYS A 12 27.27 -24.06 35.34
C LYS A 12 27.19 -23.94 36.87
N LYS A 13 28.16 -23.28 37.51
CA LYS A 13 28.14 -23.02 38.97
C LYS A 13 26.97 -22.13 39.39
N ILE A 14 26.69 -21.07 38.62
CA ILE A 14 25.54 -20.18 38.87
C ILE A 14 24.21 -20.94 38.69
N VAL A 15 24.08 -21.77 37.67
CA VAL A 15 22.86 -22.56 37.43
C VAL A 15 22.62 -23.58 38.54
N ARG A 16 23.67 -24.24 39.05
CA ARG A 16 23.58 -25.13 40.22
C ARG A 16 23.15 -24.38 41.49
N GLU A 17 23.70 -23.19 41.70
CA GLU A 17 23.41 -22.40 42.91
C GLU A 17 21.96 -21.89 42.95
N PHE A 18 21.41 -21.47 41.81
CA PHE A 18 20.06 -20.90 41.74
C PHE A 18 18.99 -21.89 41.25
N GLY A 19 19.37 -23.16 41.01
CA GLY A 19 18.48 -24.27 40.69
C GLY A 19 18.41 -24.64 39.21
N GLU A 20 18.84 -25.88 38.89
CA GLU A 20 18.79 -26.46 37.53
C GLU A 20 17.36 -26.69 37.02
N ASN A 21 16.39 -26.73 37.93
CA ASN A 21 14.97 -26.87 37.62
C ASN A 21 14.38 -25.57 37.03
N VAL A 22 15.03 -24.42 37.26
CA VAL A 22 14.52 -23.08 36.93
C VAL A 22 15.40 -22.35 35.93
N LEU A 23 16.70 -22.62 35.96
CA LEU A 23 17.70 -22.04 35.05
C LEU A 23 18.35 -23.12 34.20
N MET A 24 18.76 -22.77 32.98
CA MET A 24 19.60 -23.62 32.13
C MET A 24 20.70 -22.81 31.45
N THR A 25 21.75 -23.49 31.02
CA THR A 25 22.87 -22.89 30.28
C THR A 25 23.35 -23.81 29.18
N ASP A 26 23.73 -23.23 28.04
CA ASP A 26 24.40 -23.89 26.91
C ASP A 26 25.93 -23.66 26.93
N GLY A 27 26.46 -23.14 28.04
CA GLY A 27 27.87 -22.76 28.20
C GLY A 27 28.20 -21.32 27.78
N ASN A 28 27.28 -20.61 27.11
CA ASN A 28 27.45 -19.22 26.68
C ASN A 28 26.42 -18.26 27.29
N ILE A 29 25.20 -18.74 27.58
CA ILE A 29 24.11 -17.93 28.12
C ILE A 29 23.45 -18.63 29.32
N ILE A 30 22.85 -17.84 30.23
CA ILE A 30 21.91 -18.36 31.23
C ILE A 30 20.49 -17.99 30.78
N PHE A 31 19.60 -18.97 30.76
CA PHE A 31 18.20 -18.80 30.38
C PHE A 31 17.30 -19.23 31.54
N CYS A 32 16.28 -18.43 31.84
CA CYS A 32 15.24 -18.82 32.80
C CYS A 32 14.13 -19.58 32.10
N LYS A 33 13.92 -20.84 32.52
CA LYS A 33 12.85 -21.72 32.02
C LYS A 33 11.45 -21.15 32.32
N LEU A 34 11.28 -20.54 33.50
CA LEU A 34 9.98 -19.99 33.96
C LEU A 34 9.61 -18.65 33.33
N CYS A 35 10.60 -17.79 33.09
CA CYS A 35 10.37 -16.43 32.60
C CYS A 35 10.58 -16.28 31.09
N GLU A 36 11.09 -17.32 30.43
CA GLU A 36 11.43 -17.41 29.00
C GLU A 36 12.33 -16.27 28.51
N VAL A 37 13.35 -15.91 29.30
CA VAL A 37 14.27 -14.82 28.96
C VAL A 37 15.73 -15.22 29.21
N LYS A 38 16.60 -14.75 28.31
CA LYS A 38 18.05 -14.74 28.53
C LYS A 38 18.37 -13.77 29.66
N ILE A 39 19.10 -14.24 30.66
CA ILE A 39 19.60 -13.44 31.77
C ILE A 39 21.04 -13.02 31.42
N ASN A 40 21.36 -11.73 31.60
CA ASN A 40 22.76 -11.31 31.60
C ASN A 40 23.47 -11.99 32.79
N SER A 41 24.51 -12.76 32.51
CA SER A 41 25.22 -13.57 33.50
C SER A 41 26.66 -13.09 33.77
N ASP A 42 26.99 -11.87 33.33
CA ASP A 42 28.31 -11.25 33.54
C ASP A 42 28.60 -11.10 35.04
N LYS A 43 27.57 -10.75 35.82
CA LYS A 43 27.58 -10.65 37.28
C LYS A 43 26.47 -11.50 37.89
N LYS A 44 26.79 -12.26 38.93
CA LYS A 44 25.85 -13.10 39.70
C LYS A 44 24.62 -12.32 40.20
N TYR A 45 24.81 -11.05 40.56
CA TYR A 45 23.75 -10.13 40.99
C TYR A 45 22.59 -10.02 39.98
N ASN A 46 22.85 -10.08 38.67
CA ASN A 46 21.83 -9.98 37.64
C ASN A 46 20.85 -11.16 37.66
N VAL A 47 21.36 -12.36 37.99
CA VAL A 47 20.55 -13.57 38.16
C VAL A 47 19.71 -13.47 39.43
N GLN A 48 20.30 -12.97 40.52
CA GLN A 48 19.59 -12.74 41.78
C GLN A 48 18.46 -11.69 41.61
N GLN A 49 18.72 -10.58 40.93
CA GLN A 49 17.69 -9.60 40.59
C GLN A 49 16.57 -10.22 39.73
N HIS A 50 16.92 -11.04 38.73
CA HIS A 50 15.94 -11.70 37.87
C HIS A 50 15.00 -12.59 38.67
N ILE A 51 15.54 -13.44 39.56
CA ILE A 51 14.76 -14.36 40.42
C ILE A 51 13.91 -13.57 41.42
N GLY A 52 14.40 -12.41 41.87
CA GLY A 52 13.67 -11.51 42.75
C GLY A 52 12.44 -10.83 42.11
N ARG A 53 12.31 -10.82 40.78
CA ARG A 53 11.20 -10.14 40.08
C ARG A 53 9.86 -10.80 40.38
N VAL A 54 8.82 -9.99 40.49
CA VAL A 54 7.42 -10.44 40.70
C VAL A 54 7.03 -11.50 39.66
N LYS A 55 7.33 -11.28 38.37
CA LYS A 55 7.09 -12.24 37.28
C LYS A 55 7.68 -13.63 37.57
N HIS A 56 8.89 -13.68 38.11
CA HIS A 56 9.57 -14.94 38.40
C HIS A 56 8.93 -15.65 39.58
N LYS A 57 8.63 -14.92 40.65
CA LYS A 57 7.97 -15.46 41.85
C LYS A 57 6.56 -16.01 41.54
N GLU A 58 5.80 -15.35 40.68
CA GLU A 58 4.48 -15.81 40.25
C GLU A 58 4.57 -17.07 39.37
N ALA A 59 5.53 -17.12 38.44
CA ALA A 59 5.75 -18.30 37.60
C ALA A 59 6.22 -19.51 38.41
N LEU A 60 7.05 -19.30 39.44
CA LEU A 60 7.49 -20.35 40.35
C LEU A 60 6.32 -20.92 41.17
N LYS A 61 5.44 -20.05 41.70
CA LYS A 61 4.21 -20.46 42.39
C LYS A 61 3.27 -21.28 41.50
N LYS A 62 3.17 -20.93 40.21
CA LYS A 62 2.38 -21.72 39.23
C LYS A 62 2.98 -23.10 39.00
N LEU A 63 4.30 -23.19 38.82
CA LEU A 63 4.99 -24.48 38.65
C LEU A 63 4.85 -25.37 39.89
N GLU A 64 4.90 -24.79 41.09
CA GLU A 64 4.68 -25.52 42.35
C GLU A 64 3.23 -25.98 42.51
N ALA A 65 2.25 -25.20 42.03
CA ALA A 65 0.85 -25.63 41.97
C ALA A 65 0.60 -26.73 40.92
N GLU A 66 1.33 -26.71 39.80
CA GLU A 66 1.24 -27.72 38.73
C GLU A 66 1.95 -29.04 39.08
N LYS A 67 2.95 -29.03 39.99
CA LYS A 67 3.64 -30.24 40.47
C LYS A 67 2.74 -31.22 41.21
N HIS A 68 1.57 -30.79 41.70
CA HIS A 68 0.57 -31.71 42.27
C HIS A 68 -0.19 -32.54 41.22
N ASN A 69 0.02 -32.27 39.92
CA ASN A 69 -0.51 -33.06 38.81
C ASN A 69 0.49 -33.07 37.64
N ALA A 70 1.54 -33.90 37.67
CA ALA A 70 2.29 -34.16 36.43
C ALA A 70 3.13 -35.45 36.43
N VAL A 71 2.85 -36.30 35.44
CA VAL A 71 3.80 -37.23 34.81
C VAL A 71 4.87 -36.43 34.04
N GLN A 72 6.07 -37.01 33.95
CA GLN A 72 7.36 -36.42 33.60
C GLN A 72 7.45 -35.63 32.27
N PRO A 73 8.29 -34.57 32.19
CA PRO A 73 8.55 -33.86 30.95
C PRO A 73 9.70 -34.48 30.12
N PHE A 74 9.38 -34.77 28.88
CA PHE A 74 10.30 -35.07 27.78
C PHE A 74 11.09 -33.82 27.35
N ILE A 75 12.28 -34.02 26.80
CA ILE A 75 13.24 -32.99 26.38
C ILE A 75 12.59 -32.05 25.34
N GLN A 76 12.23 -30.83 25.74
CA GLN A 76 11.73 -29.78 24.83
C GLN A 76 12.89 -29.01 24.19
N GLN A 77 13.06 -29.26 22.89
CA GLN A 77 13.60 -28.32 21.92
C GLN A 77 12.87 -26.97 22.05
N PHE A 78 13.57 -25.83 21.89
CA PHE A 78 13.07 -24.47 22.12
C PHE A 78 11.72 -24.16 21.43
N CYS A 79 10.58 -24.38 22.11
CA CYS A 79 9.26 -24.04 21.57
C CYS A 79 8.95 -22.57 21.87
N LYS A 80 8.76 -21.76 20.81
CA LYS A 80 8.13 -20.44 20.93
C LYS A 80 6.68 -20.64 21.38
N SER A 81 6.16 -19.72 22.20
CA SER A 81 4.75 -19.77 22.62
C SER A 81 3.83 -19.40 21.45
N ASP A 82 2.95 -20.31 21.06
CA ASP A 82 1.94 -20.07 20.01
C ASP A 82 1.06 -18.86 20.37
N PHE A 83 0.60 -18.77 21.61
CA PHE A 83 -0.17 -17.63 22.11
C PHE A 83 0.54 -16.28 21.88
N ASN A 84 1.84 -16.19 22.15
CA ASN A 84 2.58 -14.94 21.95
C ASN A 84 2.79 -14.62 20.47
N ALA A 85 2.94 -15.65 19.63
CA ALA A 85 3.03 -15.49 18.17
C ALA A 85 1.70 -14.97 17.61
N ASP A 86 0.59 -15.61 17.98
CA ASP A 86 -0.76 -15.23 17.58
C ASP A 86 -1.08 -13.82 18.07
N LEU A 87 -0.82 -13.51 19.34
CA LEU A 87 -1.05 -12.17 19.90
C LEU A 87 -0.24 -11.10 19.15
N CYS A 88 1.02 -11.39 18.80
CA CYS A 88 1.83 -10.47 18.01
C CYS A 88 1.26 -10.26 16.60
N SER A 89 0.83 -11.35 15.96
CA SER A 89 0.23 -11.32 14.62
C SER A 89 -1.07 -10.52 14.61
N GLU A 90 -1.97 -10.81 15.55
CA GLU A 90 -3.26 -10.13 15.71
C GLU A 90 -3.11 -8.63 15.96
N PHE A 91 -2.17 -8.23 16.82
CA PHE A 91 -1.91 -6.81 17.07
C PHE A 91 -1.42 -6.10 15.82
N VAL A 92 -0.56 -6.73 15.02
CA VAL A 92 -0.10 -6.14 13.76
C VAL A 92 -1.24 -6.11 12.73
N ALA A 93 -2.03 -7.18 12.60
CA ALA A 93 -3.18 -7.27 11.71
C ALA A 93 -4.22 -6.17 12.01
N ALA A 94 -4.60 -6.02 13.27
CA ALA A 94 -5.54 -5.01 13.75
C ALA A 94 -4.95 -3.58 13.84
N ASN A 95 -3.69 -3.39 13.40
CA ASN A 95 -2.96 -2.12 13.50
C ASN A 95 -2.89 -1.56 14.95
N ILE A 96 -2.83 -2.43 15.96
CA ILE A 96 -2.72 -2.07 17.37
C ILE A 96 -1.23 -2.01 17.76
N PRO A 97 -0.73 -0.88 18.29
CA PRO A 97 0.64 -0.78 18.78
C PRO A 97 0.92 -1.78 19.92
N LEU A 98 2.02 -2.52 19.82
CA LEU A 98 2.41 -3.51 20.83
C LEU A 98 2.60 -2.90 22.24
N ASN A 99 2.95 -1.61 22.32
CA ASN A 99 3.09 -0.91 23.60
C ASN A 99 1.77 -0.78 24.37
N LYS A 100 0.61 -1.00 23.74
CA LYS A 100 -0.68 -1.04 24.43
C LYS A 100 -0.76 -2.16 25.45
N LEU A 101 0.01 -3.24 25.29
CA LEU A 101 0.13 -4.31 26.29
C LEU A 101 0.81 -3.87 27.60
N ASN A 102 1.44 -2.70 27.62
CA ASN A 102 2.02 -2.12 28.83
C ASN A 102 0.98 -1.35 29.67
N ASN A 103 -0.23 -1.10 29.14
CA ASN A 103 -1.31 -0.51 29.92
C ASN A 103 -1.87 -1.54 30.92
N GLU A 104 -1.85 -1.21 32.22
CA GLU A 104 -2.21 -2.14 33.29
C GLU A 104 -3.67 -2.60 33.24
N HIS A 105 -4.63 -1.72 32.93
CA HIS A 105 -6.04 -2.10 32.81
C HIS A 105 -6.26 -3.08 31.67
N PHE A 106 -5.73 -2.79 30.49
CA PHE A 106 -5.86 -3.67 29.32
C PHE A 106 -5.16 -5.01 29.53
N ARG A 107 -3.96 -4.99 30.12
CA ARG A 107 -3.21 -6.19 30.49
C ARG A 107 -3.96 -7.04 31.51
N SER A 108 -4.57 -6.43 32.52
CA SER A 108 -5.37 -7.13 33.53
C SER A 108 -6.62 -7.76 32.91
N PHE A 109 -7.30 -7.03 32.02
CA PHE A 109 -8.42 -7.55 31.24
C PHE A 109 -8.03 -8.80 30.44
N LEU A 110 -6.95 -8.73 29.65
CA LEU A 110 -6.48 -9.88 28.87
C LEU A 110 -6.06 -11.05 29.77
N SER A 111 -5.36 -10.76 30.88
CA SER A 111 -4.93 -11.80 31.82
C SER A 111 -6.12 -12.54 32.45
N LYS A 112 -7.21 -11.80 32.77
CA LYS A 112 -8.45 -12.35 33.35
C LYS A 112 -9.16 -13.32 32.40
N TYR A 113 -9.29 -12.97 31.12
CA TYR A 113 -10.10 -13.75 30.17
C TYR A 113 -9.28 -14.79 29.39
N CYS A 114 -7.99 -14.57 29.15
CA CYS A 114 -7.17 -15.52 28.40
C CYS A 114 -6.55 -16.62 29.27
N ASN A 115 -6.50 -16.46 30.60
CA ASN A 115 -5.79 -17.36 31.51
C ASN A 115 -4.31 -17.62 31.10
N LYS A 116 -3.68 -16.64 30.44
CA LYS A 116 -2.28 -16.68 29.99
C LYS A 116 -1.50 -15.50 30.58
N THR A 117 -0.19 -15.71 30.78
CA THR A 117 0.71 -14.60 31.13
C THR A 117 0.92 -13.71 29.90
N ILE A 118 0.36 -12.51 29.92
CA ILE A 118 0.47 -11.59 28.79
C ILE A 118 1.94 -11.15 28.62
N PRO A 119 2.54 -11.23 27.43
CA PRO A 119 3.90 -10.74 27.22
C PRO A 119 3.96 -9.21 27.31
N ASN A 120 5.14 -8.66 27.57
CA ASN A 120 5.34 -7.22 27.38
C ASN A 120 5.69 -6.92 25.92
N GLU A 121 5.60 -5.66 25.54
CA GLU A 121 5.93 -5.20 24.19
C GLU A 121 7.32 -5.68 23.71
N SER A 122 8.32 -5.59 24.58
CA SER A 122 9.72 -5.94 24.25
C SER A 122 9.87 -7.42 23.90
N THR A 123 9.16 -8.30 24.62
CA THR A 123 9.12 -9.75 24.34
C THR A 123 8.55 -10.01 22.95
N LEU A 124 7.41 -9.41 22.60
CA LEU A 124 6.81 -9.59 21.28
C LEU A 124 7.68 -9.02 20.16
N ARG A 125 8.18 -7.79 20.34
CA ARG A 125 9.00 -7.08 19.35
C ARG A 125 10.30 -7.83 19.04
N LYS A 126 10.99 -8.36 20.06
CA LYS A 126 12.29 -9.03 19.88
C LYS A 126 12.16 -10.51 19.53
N GLY A 127 11.18 -11.20 20.10
CA GLY A 127 11.05 -12.66 19.98
C GLY A 127 10.15 -13.14 18.84
N TYR A 128 9.13 -12.35 18.48
CA TYR A 128 8.01 -12.83 17.68
C TYR A 128 7.77 -12.02 16.39
N PHE A 129 7.98 -10.70 16.40
CA PHE A 129 7.69 -9.83 15.26
C PHE A 129 8.36 -10.29 13.95
N ASN A 130 9.68 -10.57 13.98
CA ASN A 130 10.40 -11.03 12.80
C ASN A 130 9.88 -12.39 12.30
N SER A 131 9.52 -13.32 13.19
CA SER A 131 8.94 -14.59 12.76
C SER A 131 7.55 -14.42 12.17
N CYS A 132 6.74 -13.48 12.66
CA CYS A 132 5.44 -13.19 12.07
C CYS A 132 5.60 -12.65 10.64
N TYR A 133 6.58 -11.76 10.42
CA TYR A 133 6.94 -11.31 9.06
C TYR A 133 7.38 -12.47 8.17
N THR A 134 8.31 -13.31 8.64
CA THR A 134 8.77 -14.47 7.86
C THR A 134 7.61 -15.41 7.53
N ASN A 135 6.69 -15.66 8.47
CA ASN A 135 5.52 -16.49 8.24
C ASN A 135 4.58 -15.89 7.18
N ALA A 136 4.36 -14.57 7.21
CA ALA A 136 3.57 -13.88 6.19
C ALA A 136 4.21 -14.02 4.80
N ILE A 137 5.52 -13.78 4.69
CA ILE A 137 6.27 -13.97 3.44
C ILE A 137 6.21 -15.43 2.98
N THR A 138 6.39 -16.41 3.86
CA THR A 138 6.27 -17.83 3.50
C THR A 138 4.89 -18.14 2.93
N LYS A 139 3.81 -17.68 3.57
CA LYS A 139 2.44 -17.87 3.05
C LYS A 139 2.24 -17.22 1.68
N ILE A 140 2.85 -16.04 1.44
CA ILE A 140 2.83 -15.39 0.13
C ILE A 140 3.59 -16.24 -0.89
N ARG A 141 4.78 -16.74 -0.55
CA ARG A 141 5.58 -17.61 -1.43
C ARG A 141 4.83 -18.89 -1.77
N ASP A 142 4.18 -19.52 -0.80
CA ASP A 142 3.39 -20.73 -1.00
C ASP A 142 2.22 -20.46 -1.98
N ALA A 143 1.57 -19.31 -1.87
CA ALA A 143 0.49 -18.91 -2.77
C ALA A 143 0.98 -18.59 -4.20
N VAL A 144 2.20 -18.05 -4.34
CA VAL A 144 2.83 -17.69 -5.62
C VAL A 144 3.55 -18.87 -6.27
N ASN A 145 3.80 -19.95 -5.53
CA ASN A 145 4.55 -21.09 -6.03
C ASN A 145 3.90 -21.68 -7.30
N VAL A 146 4.69 -21.81 -8.37
CA VAL A 146 4.25 -22.32 -9.69
C VAL A 146 3.14 -21.45 -10.33
N GLN A 147 2.97 -20.20 -9.89
CA GLN A 147 2.01 -19.26 -10.47
C GLN A 147 2.74 -18.18 -11.27
N LYS A 148 2.10 -17.75 -12.36
CA LYS A 148 2.51 -16.56 -13.10
C LYS A 148 2.04 -15.32 -12.34
N ILE A 149 2.84 -14.25 -12.36
CA ILE A 149 2.57 -13.01 -11.63
C ILE A 149 2.71 -11.77 -12.50
N TRP A 150 2.06 -10.71 -12.05
CA TRP A 150 2.38 -9.34 -12.42
C TRP A 150 3.00 -8.62 -11.22
N VAL A 151 3.81 -7.61 -11.49
CA VAL A 151 4.48 -6.77 -10.51
C VAL A 151 4.08 -5.31 -10.74
N CYS A 152 3.84 -4.56 -9.69
CA CYS A 152 3.61 -3.13 -9.76
C CYS A 152 4.47 -2.39 -8.74
N ILE A 153 5.12 -1.33 -9.20
CA ILE A 153 5.96 -0.46 -8.36
C ILE A 153 5.52 0.97 -8.58
N ASP A 154 5.38 1.69 -7.47
CA ASP A 154 5.18 3.12 -7.44
C ASP A 154 5.87 3.69 -6.22
N GLU A 155 6.08 4.99 -6.21
CA GLU A 155 6.69 5.72 -5.11
C GLU A 155 5.79 6.83 -4.58
N THR A 156 6.02 7.17 -3.32
CA THR A 156 5.43 8.35 -2.68
C THR A 156 6.42 8.95 -1.70
N ILE A 157 6.05 10.09 -1.13
CA ILE A 157 6.72 10.71 0.00
C ILE A 157 5.85 10.46 1.24
N ASP A 158 6.45 9.92 2.30
CA ASP A 158 5.73 9.66 3.55
C ASP A 158 5.54 10.94 4.40
N SER A 159 4.83 10.82 5.53
CA SER A 159 4.54 11.96 6.43
C SER A 159 5.79 12.57 7.09
N VAL A 160 6.92 11.87 7.06
CA VAL A 160 8.21 12.30 7.60
C VAL A 160 9.17 12.72 6.46
N ARG A 161 8.65 12.91 5.25
CA ARG A 161 9.39 13.36 4.05
C ARG A 161 10.45 12.39 3.54
N ARG A 162 10.27 11.09 3.76
CA ARG A 162 11.12 10.05 3.17
C ARG A 162 10.51 9.56 1.87
N ASN A 163 11.32 9.37 0.82
CA ASN A 163 10.84 8.70 -0.38
C ASN A 163 10.70 7.22 -0.09
N VAL A 164 9.54 6.67 -0.40
CA VAL A 164 9.22 5.28 -0.16
C VAL A 164 8.60 4.68 -1.40
N ALA A 165 9.07 3.51 -1.78
CA ALA A 165 8.54 2.75 -2.90
C ALA A 165 7.93 1.45 -2.39
N ASN A 166 6.74 1.13 -2.89
CA ASN A 166 6.03 -0.10 -2.56
C ASN A 166 6.07 -1.04 -3.76
N VAL A 167 6.20 -2.34 -3.49
CA VAL A 167 6.17 -3.39 -4.51
C VAL A 167 5.02 -4.31 -4.24
N ILE A 168 4.04 -4.27 -5.13
CA ILE A 168 2.92 -5.20 -5.14
C ILE A 168 3.15 -6.25 -6.21
N ILE A 169 2.72 -7.46 -5.90
CA ILE A 169 2.52 -8.51 -6.90
C ILE A 169 1.07 -8.93 -6.93
N GLY A 170 0.63 -9.46 -8.05
CA GLY A 170 -0.63 -10.21 -8.12
C GLY A 170 -0.45 -11.50 -8.89
N ILE A 171 -1.15 -12.53 -8.42
CA ILE A 171 -1.20 -13.81 -9.10
C ILE A 171 -2.06 -13.63 -10.36
N LEU A 172 -1.59 -14.15 -11.49
CA LEU A 172 -2.38 -14.28 -12.71
C LEU A 172 -3.04 -15.66 -12.69
N LYS A 173 -4.35 -15.72 -12.95
CA LYS A 173 -5.09 -16.98 -13.08
C LYS A 173 -5.89 -16.97 -14.39
N PRO A 174 -6.09 -18.14 -15.03
CA PRO A 174 -6.83 -18.22 -16.29
C PRO A 174 -8.30 -17.81 -16.21
N GLN A 175 -8.99 -18.13 -15.11
CA GLN A 175 -10.45 -18.00 -15.02
C GLN A 175 -10.94 -17.08 -13.91
N ASP A 176 -10.09 -16.76 -12.94
CA ASP A 176 -10.46 -15.99 -11.75
C ASP A 176 -9.53 -14.81 -11.52
N VAL A 177 -9.98 -13.87 -10.70
CA VAL A 177 -9.11 -12.82 -10.19
C VAL A 177 -8.10 -13.45 -9.21
N GLY A 178 -6.81 -13.24 -9.45
CA GLY A 178 -5.78 -13.68 -8.51
C GLY A 178 -5.60 -12.72 -7.34
N LYS A 179 -5.06 -13.24 -6.23
CA LYS A 179 -4.82 -12.44 -5.03
C LYS A 179 -3.59 -11.55 -5.22
N THR A 180 -3.65 -10.35 -4.66
CA THR A 180 -2.57 -9.36 -4.66
C THR A 180 -1.89 -9.29 -3.29
N TYR A 181 -0.59 -8.99 -3.27
CA TYR A 181 0.20 -8.89 -2.05
C TYR A 181 1.19 -7.73 -2.13
N LEU A 182 1.29 -6.92 -1.07
CA LEU A 182 2.44 -6.05 -0.84
C LEU A 182 3.58 -6.90 -0.30
N ILE A 183 4.67 -7.02 -1.08
CA ILE A 183 5.78 -7.92 -0.72
C ILE A 183 7.00 -7.19 -0.21
N HIS A 184 7.15 -5.92 -0.60
CA HIS A 184 8.26 -5.09 -0.14
C HIS A 184 7.90 -3.62 -0.10
N THR A 185 8.54 -2.93 0.83
CA THR A 185 8.54 -1.49 0.99
C THR A 185 9.99 -1.08 1.17
N GLU A 186 10.48 -0.15 0.37
CA GLU A 186 11.86 0.32 0.46
C GLU A 186 11.92 1.84 0.55
N TYR A 187 12.76 2.33 1.45
CA TYR A 187 13.05 3.75 1.60
C TYR A 187 14.24 4.09 0.70
N LEU A 188 14.06 5.06 -0.19
CA LEU A 188 15.00 5.37 -1.25
C LEU A 188 15.61 6.75 -1.02
N ASP A 189 16.93 6.84 -0.93
CA ASP A 189 17.63 8.14 -0.89
C ASP A 189 17.39 8.94 -2.17
N LYS A 190 17.33 8.24 -3.31
CA LYS A 190 17.09 8.82 -4.63
C LYS A 190 16.19 7.91 -5.46
N VAL A 191 15.21 8.51 -6.12
CA VAL A 191 14.34 7.82 -7.07
C VAL A 191 14.91 8.01 -8.47
N ASN A 192 15.38 6.93 -9.09
CA ASN A 192 15.85 6.89 -10.47
C ASN A 192 15.70 5.47 -11.05
N HIS A 193 15.98 5.30 -12.34
CA HIS A 193 15.76 4.02 -13.02
C HIS A 193 16.58 2.87 -12.43
N SER A 194 17.79 3.14 -11.91
CA SER A 194 18.65 2.13 -11.31
C SER A 194 18.14 1.69 -9.95
N THR A 195 17.65 2.61 -9.12
CA THR A 195 17.11 2.28 -7.80
C THR A 195 15.79 1.51 -7.91
N ILE A 196 14.95 1.85 -8.89
CA ILE A 196 13.75 1.06 -9.20
C ILE A 196 14.11 -0.35 -9.72
N PHE A 197 15.08 -0.47 -10.61
CA PHE A 197 15.53 -1.79 -11.09
C PHE A 197 16.05 -2.66 -9.94
N GLN A 198 16.87 -2.09 -9.05
CA GLN A 198 17.39 -2.78 -7.87
C GLN A 198 16.25 -3.21 -6.93
N LEU A 199 15.27 -2.33 -6.69
CA LEU A 199 14.08 -2.62 -5.90
C LEU A 199 13.27 -3.78 -6.48
N PHE A 200 13.03 -3.77 -7.80
CA PHE A 200 12.36 -4.87 -8.50
C PHE A 200 13.11 -6.19 -8.27
N ASN A 201 14.41 -6.20 -8.58
CA ASN A 201 15.24 -7.39 -8.49
C ASN A 201 15.30 -7.94 -7.06
N LYS A 202 15.50 -7.07 -6.06
CA LYS A 202 15.50 -7.44 -4.63
C LYS A 202 14.16 -8.02 -4.20
N SER A 203 13.05 -7.47 -4.69
CA SER A 203 11.70 -7.98 -4.39
C SER A 203 11.48 -9.37 -4.97
N MET A 204 12.01 -9.65 -6.17
CA MET A 204 11.97 -11.00 -6.74
C MET A 204 12.80 -11.99 -5.91
N HIS A 205 13.95 -11.60 -5.36
CA HIS A 205 14.73 -12.43 -4.43
C HIS A 205 14.02 -12.63 -3.07
N ILE A 206 13.15 -11.70 -2.66
CA ILE A 206 12.29 -11.91 -1.49
C ILE A 206 11.25 -13.01 -1.78
N LEU A 207 10.72 -13.12 -2.99
CA LEU A 207 9.82 -14.23 -3.34
C LEU A 207 10.58 -15.54 -3.52
N TRP A 208 11.69 -15.50 -4.26
CA TRP A 208 12.46 -16.67 -4.63
C TRP A 208 13.91 -16.54 -4.15
N PRO A 209 14.19 -16.90 -2.88
CA PRO A 209 15.51 -16.68 -2.27
C PRO A 209 16.62 -17.57 -2.86
N ASN A 210 16.27 -18.71 -3.46
CA ASN A 210 17.24 -19.66 -4.01
C ASN A 210 17.50 -19.42 -5.49
N ASN A 211 16.44 -19.28 -6.29
CA ASN A 211 16.53 -19.04 -7.73
C ASN A 211 15.27 -18.30 -8.20
N VAL A 212 15.45 -17.09 -8.73
CA VAL A 212 14.34 -16.27 -9.23
C VAL A 212 13.70 -16.95 -10.44
N ASN A 213 12.37 -17.04 -10.45
CA ASN A 213 11.66 -17.56 -11.62
C ASN A 213 11.39 -16.42 -12.62
N HIS A 214 12.32 -16.22 -13.55
CA HIS A 214 12.24 -15.16 -14.56
C HIS A 214 11.05 -15.35 -15.52
N GLU A 215 10.68 -16.59 -15.81
CA GLU A 215 9.65 -16.94 -16.80
C GLU A 215 8.22 -16.71 -16.30
N ASP A 216 8.00 -16.75 -14.98
CA ASP A 216 6.69 -16.58 -14.38
C ASP A 216 6.32 -15.11 -14.15
N ILE A 217 7.19 -14.15 -14.47
CA ILE A 217 6.94 -12.73 -14.29
C ILE A 217 6.51 -12.12 -15.63
N LEU A 218 5.20 -12.04 -15.87
CA LEU A 218 4.67 -11.66 -17.19
C LEU A 218 4.48 -10.16 -17.36
N LEU A 219 4.28 -9.42 -16.28
CA LEU A 219 3.88 -8.01 -16.38
C LEU A 219 4.60 -7.16 -15.34
N PHE A 220 5.03 -5.98 -15.76
CA PHE A 220 5.46 -4.92 -14.89
C PHE A 220 4.62 -3.68 -15.15
N VAL A 221 3.86 -3.22 -14.16
CA VAL A 221 3.03 -2.02 -14.24
C VAL A 221 3.65 -0.90 -13.40
N SER A 222 3.69 0.31 -13.94
CA SER A 222 4.21 1.48 -13.23
C SER A 222 3.53 2.76 -13.71
N ASP A 223 3.91 3.90 -13.14
CA ASP A 223 3.59 5.20 -13.73
C ASP A 223 4.27 5.41 -15.10
N ALA A 224 4.00 6.56 -15.72
CA ALA A 224 4.55 6.93 -17.02
C ALA A 224 5.83 7.80 -16.97
N ALA A 225 6.45 7.97 -15.79
CA ALA A 225 7.64 8.79 -15.62
C ALA A 225 8.82 8.26 -16.46
N LEU A 226 9.69 9.17 -16.88
CA LEU A 226 10.80 8.81 -17.78
C LEU A 226 11.75 7.79 -17.16
N TYR A 227 12.03 7.88 -15.85
CA TYR A 227 12.87 6.91 -15.16
C TYR A 227 12.17 5.56 -14.98
N MET A 228 10.85 5.52 -14.79
CA MET A 228 10.08 4.27 -14.74
C MET A 228 10.07 3.56 -16.08
N LYS A 229 9.87 4.30 -17.18
CA LYS A 229 10.01 3.77 -18.56
C LYS A 229 11.41 3.23 -18.83
N LYS A 230 12.44 3.94 -18.37
CA LYS A 230 13.83 3.46 -18.50
C LYS A 230 14.06 2.21 -17.64
N ALA A 231 13.53 2.17 -16.42
CA ALA A 231 13.62 1.00 -15.54
C ALA A 231 12.91 -0.21 -16.15
N GLY A 232 11.69 -0.04 -16.69
CA GLY A 232 10.92 -1.09 -17.35
C GLY A 232 11.68 -1.74 -18.51
N ARG A 233 12.34 -0.93 -19.36
CA ARG A 233 13.21 -1.44 -20.43
C ARG A 233 14.40 -2.25 -19.90
N CYS A 234 15.03 -1.78 -18.82
CA CYS A 234 16.13 -2.52 -18.18
C CYS A 234 15.65 -3.82 -17.54
N ILE A 235 14.47 -3.80 -16.90
CA ILE A 235 13.83 -4.99 -16.32
C ILE A 235 13.54 -6.00 -17.42
N GLN A 236 12.92 -5.58 -18.52
CA GLN A 236 12.65 -6.44 -19.69
C GLN A 236 13.90 -7.11 -20.27
N THR A 237 15.06 -6.48 -20.15
CA THR A 237 16.32 -7.10 -20.61
C THR A 237 16.71 -8.32 -19.75
N LEU A 238 16.42 -8.28 -18.45
CA LEU A 238 16.72 -9.38 -17.52
C LEU A 238 15.53 -10.33 -17.29
N TYR A 239 14.32 -9.85 -17.58
CA TYR A 239 13.05 -10.55 -17.44
C TYR A 239 12.28 -10.44 -18.76
N PRO A 240 12.64 -11.23 -19.80
CA PRO A 240 12.14 -11.05 -21.16
C PRO A 240 10.62 -11.11 -21.28
N LYS A 241 9.95 -11.94 -20.46
CA LYS A 241 8.48 -12.05 -20.43
C LYS A 241 7.80 -10.90 -19.69
N SER A 242 8.51 -10.08 -18.92
CA SER A 242 7.93 -9.02 -18.08
C SER A 242 7.56 -7.79 -18.91
N LEU A 243 6.41 -7.82 -19.59
CA LEU A 243 5.94 -6.69 -20.38
C LEU A 243 5.76 -5.44 -19.51
N HIS A 244 6.47 -4.37 -19.84
CA HIS A 244 6.30 -3.08 -19.16
C HIS A 244 5.08 -2.33 -19.71
N VAL A 245 4.13 -2.03 -18.83
CA VAL A 245 2.91 -1.28 -19.14
C VAL A 245 2.84 -0.06 -18.22
N THR A 246 2.70 1.14 -18.79
CA THR A 246 2.44 2.34 -17.98
C THR A 246 0.95 2.47 -17.66
N CYS A 247 0.62 2.91 -16.45
CA CYS A 247 -0.74 3.00 -15.93
C CYS A 247 -1.67 3.82 -16.84
N LEU A 248 -2.76 3.21 -17.30
CA LEU A 248 -3.70 3.86 -18.23
C LEU A 248 -4.67 4.82 -17.54
N ALA A 249 -4.95 4.63 -16.26
CA ALA A 249 -5.70 5.60 -15.47
C ALA A 249 -4.90 6.90 -15.29
N HIS A 250 -3.59 6.80 -15.02
CA HIS A 250 -2.66 7.92 -15.06
C HIS A 250 -2.57 8.55 -16.46
N ALA A 251 -2.58 7.76 -17.53
CA ALA A 251 -2.59 8.26 -18.90
C ALA A 251 -3.81 9.14 -19.18
N LEU A 252 -5.02 8.68 -18.85
CA LEU A 252 -6.25 9.47 -18.98
C LEU A 252 -6.24 10.69 -18.06
N HIS A 253 -5.71 10.58 -16.84
CA HIS A 253 -5.57 11.72 -15.95
C HIS A 253 -4.68 12.83 -16.55
N ASN A 254 -3.56 12.47 -17.18
CA ASN A 254 -2.69 13.43 -17.85
C ASN A 254 -3.42 14.15 -19.00
N VAL A 255 -4.31 13.45 -19.71
CA VAL A 255 -5.19 14.07 -20.73
C VAL A 255 -6.15 15.06 -20.08
N CYS A 256 -6.75 14.74 -18.93
CA CYS A 256 -7.58 15.68 -18.17
C CYS A 256 -6.81 16.93 -17.70
N GLU A 257 -5.55 16.78 -17.31
CA GLU A 257 -4.71 17.92 -16.93
C GLU A 257 -4.38 18.83 -18.12
N GLU A 258 -4.26 18.27 -19.33
CA GLU A 258 -4.15 19.05 -20.56
C GLU A 258 -5.45 19.83 -20.83
N VAL A 259 -6.61 19.19 -20.68
CA VAL A 259 -7.91 19.89 -20.77
C VAL A 259 -7.92 21.09 -19.83
N ARG A 260 -7.55 20.89 -18.56
CA ARG A 260 -7.47 21.98 -17.57
C ARG A 260 -6.55 23.12 -18.03
N ALA A 261 -5.40 22.82 -18.61
CA ALA A 261 -4.43 23.82 -19.06
C ALA A 261 -5.01 24.78 -20.12
N HIS A 262 -5.95 24.31 -20.94
CA HIS A 262 -6.64 25.14 -21.93
C HIS A 262 -7.72 26.07 -21.35
N PHE A 263 -8.14 25.90 -20.08
CA PHE A 263 -9.19 26.71 -19.46
C PHE A 263 -8.72 27.44 -18.19
N PRO A 264 -7.74 28.36 -18.29
CA PRO A 264 -7.14 29.02 -17.13
C PRO A 264 -8.15 29.84 -16.29
N LYS A 265 -9.19 30.39 -16.91
CA LYS A 265 -10.25 31.12 -16.19
C LYS A 265 -11.10 30.19 -15.32
N VAL A 266 -11.49 29.03 -15.87
CA VAL A 266 -12.24 28.00 -15.15
C VAL A 266 -11.39 27.43 -14.02
N ASP A 267 -10.11 27.16 -14.27
CA ASP A 267 -9.17 26.67 -13.25
C ASP A 267 -8.97 27.67 -12.11
N ARG A 268 -8.84 28.96 -12.46
CA ARG A 268 -8.77 30.04 -11.47
C ARG A 268 -10.05 30.09 -10.62
N LEU A 269 -11.23 30.00 -11.23
CA LEU A 269 -12.48 30.01 -10.49
C LEU A 269 -12.58 28.82 -9.52
N ILE A 270 -12.32 27.61 -9.98
CA ILE A 270 -12.36 26.40 -9.13
C ILE A 270 -11.38 26.54 -7.96
N THR A 271 -10.18 27.07 -8.22
CA THR A 271 -9.16 27.31 -7.19
C THR A 271 -9.64 28.33 -6.15
N GLU A 272 -10.26 29.43 -6.57
CA GLU A 272 -10.78 30.45 -5.65
C GLU A 272 -12.03 29.96 -4.92
N MET A 273 -12.94 29.24 -5.56
CA MET A 273 -14.10 28.62 -4.92
C MET A 273 -13.69 27.66 -3.79
N LYS A 274 -12.61 26.89 -3.99
CA LYS A 274 -12.02 26.07 -2.93
C LYS A 274 -11.53 26.93 -1.74
N LYS A 275 -10.95 28.10 -1.98
CA LYS A 275 -10.55 29.01 -0.89
C LYS A 275 -11.76 29.64 -0.21
N THR A 276 -12.80 29.98 -0.97
CA THR A 276 -14.03 30.58 -0.49
C THR A 276 -14.78 29.63 0.44
N PHE A 277 -15.10 28.42 0.00
CA PHE A 277 -15.93 27.49 0.77
C PHE A 277 -15.09 26.55 1.65
N LEU A 278 -14.16 25.79 1.07
CA LEU A 278 -13.50 24.68 1.78
C LEU A 278 -12.53 25.11 2.89
N LYS A 279 -12.05 26.36 2.88
CA LYS A 279 -11.22 26.91 3.95
C LYS A 279 -12.01 27.68 5.01
N CYS A 280 -13.33 27.86 4.83
CA CYS A 280 -14.16 28.66 5.73
C CYS A 280 -15.47 27.91 6.09
N PRO A 281 -15.52 27.22 7.25
CA PRO A 281 -16.71 26.52 7.71
C PRO A 281 -17.96 27.42 7.80
N LYS A 282 -17.79 28.71 8.13
CA LYS A 282 -18.88 29.69 8.19
C LYS A 282 -19.58 29.87 6.83
N ARG A 283 -18.80 29.99 5.74
CA ARG A 283 -19.35 30.14 4.38
C ARG A 283 -19.99 28.87 3.86
N ILE A 284 -19.52 27.70 4.29
CA ILE A 284 -20.22 26.42 4.05
C ILE A 284 -21.55 26.37 4.80
N ALA A 285 -21.61 26.83 6.06
CA ALA A 285 -22.86 26.86 6.81
C ALA A 285 -23.91 27.74 6.11
N ILE A 286 -23.53 28.94 5.67
CA ILE A 286 -24.40 29.84 4.89
C ILE A 286 -24.88 29.15 3.60
N LEU A 287 -23.99 28.47 2.88
CA LEU A 287 -24.36 27.73 1.66
C LEU A 287 -25.41 26.64 1.96
N ASN A 288 -25.19 25.84 3.01
CA ASN A 288 -26.11 24.77 3.38
C ASN A 288 -27.44 25.29 3.91
N GLU A 289 -27.47 26.47 4.53
CA GLU A 289 -28.70 27.12 4.99
C GLU A 289 -29.54 27.63 3.81
N LYS A 290 -28.88 28.26 2.83
CA LYS A 290 -29.54 28.85 1.66
C LYS A 290 -29.90 27.81 0.59
N CYS A 291 -29.07 26.80 0.44
CA CYS A 291 -29.18 25.76 -0.57
C CYS A 291 -29.02 24.38 0.11
N PRO A 292 -29.99 23.92 0.91
CA PRO A 292 -29.87 22.66 1.65
C PRO A 292 -29.80 21.44 0.74
N ASP A 293 -30.36 21.54 -0.46
CA ASP A 293 -30.46 20.43 -1.41
C ASP A 293 -29.21 20.26 -2.31
N ILE A 294 -28.26 21.21 -2.28
CA ILE A 294 -27.04 21.08 -3.10
C ILE A 294 -25.94 20.35 -2.33
N PRO A 295 -25.19 19.44 -2.98
CA PRO A 295 -24.01 18.85 -2.37
C PRO A 295 -22.98 19.93 -2.01
N ASN A 296 -22.18 19.70 -0.97
CA ASN A 296 -21.07 20.63 -0.68
C ASN A 296 -20.06 20.68 -1.85
N PRO A 297 -19.47 21.86 -2.14
CA PRO A 297 -18.51 22.01 -3.22
C PRO A 297 -17.38 20.96 -3.16
N PRO A 298 -17.05 20.30 -4.29
CA PRO A 298 -16.12 19.20 -4.28
C PRO A 298 -14.71 19.67 -3.89
N LYS A 299 -14.05 18.86 -3.07
CA LYS A 299 -12.63 19.08 -2.76
C LYS A 299 -11.79 18.72 -3.99
N ARG A 300 -11.15 19.70 -4.63
CA ARG A 300 -10.01 19.41 -5.51
C ARG A 300 -8.93 18.74 -4.67
N ILE A 301 -8.72 17.45 -4.88
CA ILE A 301 -7.64 16.67 -4.29
C ILE A 301 -6.66 16.43 -5.42
N THR A 302 -5.52 17.13 -5.40
CA THR A 302 -4.50 17.04 -6.46
C THR A 302 -4.00 15.61 -6.67
N THR A 303 -4.08 14.76 -5.65
CA THR A 303 -3.68 13.35 -5.70
C THR A 303 -4.83 12.39 -6.03
N ARG A 304 -6.00 12.89 -6.46
CA ARG A 304 -7.12 12.05 -6.95
C ARG A 304 -7.45 12.48 -8.37
N TRP A 305 -7.37 11.52 -9.27
CA TRP A 305 -7.51 11.73 -10.71
C TRP A 305 -8.91 12.21 -11.09
N GLY A 306 -9.01 13.00 -12.16
CA GLY A 306 -10.28 13.48 -12.72
C GLY A 306 -11.04 14.53 -11.90
N THR A 307 -10.60 14.86 -10.68
CA THR A 307 -11.35 15.74 -9.75
C THR A 307 -11.60 17.17 -10.26
N TRP A 308 -10.79 17.68 -11.18
CA TRP A 308 -11.01 18.99 -11.78
C TRP A 308 -12.25 19.00 -12.69
N ILE A 309 -12.42 17.97 -13.52
CA ILE A 309 -13.61 17.85 -14.40
C ILE A 309 -14.86 17.62 -13.56
N THR A 310 -14.79 16.79 -12.51
CA THR A 310 -15.91 16.64 -11.56
C THR A 310 -16.30 17.96 -10.90
N ALA A 311 -15.33 18.82 -10.60
CA ALA A 311 -15.61 20.16 -10.09
C ALA A 311 -16.28 21.05 -11.15
N VAL A 312 -15.83 20.97 -12.42
CA VAL A 312 -16.50 21.65 -13.54
C VAL A 312 -17.96 21.21 -13.65
N GLU A 313 -18.27 19.92 -13.62
CA GLU A 313 -19.64 19.40 -13.70
C GLU A 313 -20.52 19.92 -12.56
N TYR A 314 -19.98 19.91 -11.34
CA TYR A 314 -20.66 20.46 -10.16
C TYR A 314 -20.97 21.95 -10.34
N TYR A 315 -19.98 22.76 -10.72
CA TYR A 315 -20.19 24.20 -10.92
C TYR A 315 -21.05 24.50 -12.15
N CYS A 316 -21.04 23.65 -13.18
CA CYS A 316 -21.95 23.77 -14.32
C CYS A 316 -23.41 23.56 -13.91
N THR A 317 -23.66 22.63 -12.97
CA THR A 317 -25.00 22.29 -12.51
C THR A 317 -25.56 23.30 -11.52
N TYR A 318 -24.73 23.77 -10.58
CA TYR A 318 -25.18 24.57 -9.42
C TYR A 318 -24.67 26.03 -9.45
N LEU A 319 -24.31 26.56 -10.62
CA LEU A 319 -23.65 27.88 -10.71
C LEU A 319 -24.51 28.99 -10.11
N ASN A 320 -25.82 28.95 -10.34
CA ASN A 320 -26.76 30.01 -9.97
C ASN A 320 -26.98 30.07 -8.46
N GLU A 321 -27.16 28.91 -7.83
CA GLU A 321 -27.27 28.71 -6.39
C GLU A 321 -26.00 29.21 -5.69
N ILE A 322 -24.83 28.79 -6.22
CA ILE A 322 -23.53 29.19 -5.69
C ILE A 322 -23.31 30.69 -5.86
N LYS A 323 -23.68 31.27 -7.01
CA LYS A 323 -23.60 32.72 -7.24
C LYS A 323 -24.45 33.47 -6.20
N SER A 324 -25.68 33.02 -5.97
CA SER A 324 -26.58 33.61 -4.99
C SER A 324 -26.00 33.55 -3.57
N ALA A 325 -25.36 32.44 -3.19
CA ALA A 325 -24.68 32.33 -1.90
C ALA A 325 -23.43 33.22 -1.79
N VAL A 326 -22.64 33.34 -2.87
CA VAL A 326 -21.45 34.19 -2.90
C VAL A 326 -21.79 35.68 -2.80
N GLU A 327 -22.93 36.10 -3.35
CA GLU A 327 -23.39 37.49 -3.29
C GLU A 327 -23.62 37.96 -1.85
N GLU A 328 -24.13 37.10 -0.96
CA GLU A 328 -24.38 37.40 0.47
C GLU A 328 -23.12 37.49 1.33
N PHE A 329 -21.96 37.10 0.81
CA PHE A 329 -20.71 37.26 1.54
C PHE A 329 -20.36 38.75 1.62
N ASN A 330 -20.68 39.36 2.76
CA ASN A 330 -20.43 40.77 3.11
C ASN A 330 -18.97 41.06 3.50
N GLU A 331 -18.12 40.04 3.53
CA GLU A 331 -16.72 40.15 3.95
C GLU A 331 -15.77 40.47 2.79
N ASN A 332 -14.79 41.36 3.02
CA ASN A 332 -13.76 41.75 2.06
C ASN A 332 -12.64 40.71 1.93
N ALA A 333 -12.99 39.44 1.77
CA ALA A 333 -12.02 38.40 1.49
C ALA A 333 -11.60 38.46 0.01
N GLN A 334 -10.29 38.52 -0.26
CA GLN A 334 -9.77 38.61 -1.64
C GLN A 334 -10.28 37.47 -2.54
N CYS A 335 -10.37 36.24 -2.01
CA CYS A 335 -10.92 35.11 -2.76
C CYS A 335 -12.40 35.30 -3.16
N VAL A 336 -13.22 35.85 -2.26
CA VAL A 336 -14.63 36.16 -2.53
C VAL A 336 -14.75 37.22 -3.62
N ASN A 337 -13.95 38.29 -3.53
CA ASN A 337 -13.94 39.35 -4.54
C ASN A 337 -13.53 38.82 -5.92
N VAL A 338 -12.50 37.98 -5.98
CA VAL A 338 -12.08 37.37 -7.25
C VAL A 338 -13.17 36.44 -7.81
N VAL A 339 -13.86 35.67 -6.97
CA VAL A 339 -14.99 34.84 -7.40
C VAL A 339 -16.13 35.72 -7.95
N LYS A 340 -16.51 36.80 -7.24
CA LYS A 340 -17.56 37.73 -7.69
C LYS A 340 -17.23 38.34 -9.06
N GLU A 341 -15.97 38.67 -9.33
CA GLU A 341 -15.54 39.16 -10.64
C GLU A 341 -15.54 38.08 -11.71
N LEU A 342 -15.03 36.88 -11.41
CA LEU A 342 -14.97 35.78 -12.38
C LEU A 342 -16.35 35.28 -12.80
N ILE A 343 -17.34 35.26 -11.91
CA ILE A 343 -18.71 34.84 -12.22
C ILE A 343 -19.41 35.81 -13.18
N LYS A 344 -18.99 37.07 -13.25
CA LYS A 344 -19.53 38.04 -14.22
C LYS A 344 -19.08 37.76 -15.65
N ASP A 345 -18.00 36.98 -15.84
CA ASP A 345 -17.49 36.64 -17.16
C ASP A 345 -18.45 35.70 -17.90
N GLN A 346 -19.09 36.20 -18.95
CA GLN A 346 -20.08 35.46 -19.73
C GLN A 346 -19.48 34.24 -20.44
N SER A 347 -18.17 34.23 -20.71
CA SER A 347 -17.48 33.08 -21.33
C SER A 347 -17.37 31.87 -20.39
N LEU A 348 -17.46 32.09 -19.08
CA LEU A 348 -17.33 31.05 -18.07
C LEU A 348 -18.45 30.00 -18.19
N HIS A 349 -19.69 30.44 -18.41
CA HIS A 349 -20.83 29.54 -18.59
C HIS A 349 -20.63 28.65 -19.82
N SER A 350 -20.26 29.24 -20.96
CA SER A 350 -19.99 28.49 -22.18
C SER A 350 -18.82 27.51 -22.01
N ASN A 351 -17.78 27.89 -21.28
CA ASN A 351 -16.65 27.00 -20.99
C ASN A 351 -17.07 25.82 -20.11
N PHE A 352 -17.88 26.03 -19.06
CA PHE A 352 -18.38 24.94 -18.22
C PHE A 352 -19.22 23.94 -19.03
N VAL A 353 -20.15 24.44 -19.84
CA VAL A 353 -20.97 23.60 -20.72
C VAL A 353 -20.09 22.83 -21.71
N TYR A 354 -19.15 23.51 -22.36
CA TYR A 354 -18.25 22.90 -23.32
C TYR A 354 -17.42 21.77 -22.69
N ILE A 355 -16.81 22.01 -21.53
CA ILE A 355 -16.01 21.01 -20.82
C ILE A 355 -16.88 19.83 -20.39
N THR A 356 -18.07 20.09 -19.84
CA THR A 356 -18.97 19.06 -19.33
C THR A 356 -19.43 18.12 -20.45
N ILE A 357 -19.85 18.68 -21.59
CA ILE A 357 -20.32 17.89 -22.73
C ILE A 357 -19.18 17.10 -23.40
N ASN A 358 -18.01 17.73 -23.60
CA ASN A 358 -16.94 17.13 -24.39
C ASN A 358 -15.95 16.28 -23.56
N PHE A 359 -15.85 16.50 -22.24
CA PHE A 359 -14.83 15.86 -21.40
C PHE A 359 -15.37 15.28 -20.09
N GLY A 360 -16.67 15.43 -19.78
CA GLY A 360 -17.31 14.89 -18.57
C GLY A 360 -17.28 13.37 -18.43
N PHE A 361 -16.99 12.64 -19.51
CA PHE A 361 -16.85 11.19 -19.45
C PHE A 361 -15.54 10.72 -18.77
N PHE A 362 -14.50 11.56 -18.72
CA PHE A 362 -13.18 11.14 -18.21
C PHE A 362 -13.20 10.71 -16.74
N PRO A 363 -13.80 11.46 -15.79
CA PRO A 363 -13.89 11.02 -14.40
C PRO A 363 -14.51 9.62 -14.26
N HIS A 364 -15.60 9.34 -14.98
CA HIS A 364 -16.26 8.04 -14.95
C HIS A 364 -15.35 6.92 -15.47
N ALA A 365 -14.67 7.14 -16.60
CA ALA A 365 -13.73 6.17 -17.16
C ALA A 365 -12.57 5.88 -16.19
N ILE A 366 -11.99 6.91 -15.57
CA ILE A 366 -10.92 6.76 -14.59
C ILE A 366 -11.40 5.98 -13.36
N THR A 367 -12.57 6.31 -12.80
CA THR A 367 -13.14 5.58 -11.65
C THR A 367 -13.44 4.12 -11.99
N GLN A 368 -13.87 3.81 -13.21
CA GLN A 368 -14.04 2.43 -13.65
C GLN A 368 -12.71 1.67 -13.73
N LEU A 369 -11.65 2.32 -14.22
CA LEU A 369 -10.29 1.76 -14.28
C LEU A 369 -9.62 1.58 -12.92
N GLU A 370 -10.11 2.30 -11.89
CA GLU A 370 -9.67 2.11 -10.51
C GLU A 370 -10.27 0.85 -9.87
N LYS A 371 -11.33 0.26 -10.42
CA LYS A 371 -11.94 -0.96 -9.84
C LYS A 371 -10.99 -2.16 -9.91
N ARG A 372 -11.08 -3.04 -8.91
CA ARG A 372 -10.29 -4.28 -8.82
C ARG A 372 -11.01 -5.44 -9.50
N GLY A 373 -10.23 -6.37 -10.02
CA GLY A 373 -10.74 -7.66 -10.48
C GLY A 373 -11.51 -7.62 -11.79
N GLU A 374 -11.36 -6.55 -12.57
CA GLU A 374 -11.94 -6.46 -13.90
C GLU A 374 -11.10 -7.26 -14.91
N THR A 375 -11.75 -7.79 -15.95
CA THR A 375 -11.04 -8.49 -17.03
C THR A 375 -10.28 -7.49 -17.90
N LEU A 376 -9.21 -7.96 -18.53
CA LEU A 376 -8.44 -7.18 -19.52
C LEU A 376 -9.38 -6.62 -20.59
N ALA A 377 -10.31 -7.42 -21.11
CA ALA A 377 -11.27 -6.99 -22.11
C ALA A 377 -12.16 -5.83 -21.66
N LYS A 378 -12.70 -5.88 -20.44
CA LYS A 378 -13.52 -4.80 -19.90
C LYS A 378 -12.70 -3.54 -19.65
N SER A 379 -11.51 -3.70 -19.07
CA SER A 379 -10.59 -2.60 -18.81
C SER A 379 -10.14 -1.90 -20.09
N ILE A 380 -9.82 -2.65 -21.15
CA ILE A 380 -9.54 -2.11 -22.49
C ILE A 380 -10.77 -1.43 -23.09
N GLY A 381 -11.95 -2.04 -22.96
CA GLY A 381 -13.21 -1.46 -23.43
C GLY A 381 -13.45 -0.05 -22.87
N ILE A 382 -13.20 0.17 -21.58
CA ILE A 382 -13.33 1.48 -20.93
C ILE A 382 -12.40 2.52 -21.57
N VAL A 383 -11.15 2.16 -21.86
CA VAL A 383 -10.17 3.05 -22.49
C VAL A 383 -10.58 3.37 -23.92
N LEU A 384 -11.04 2.37 -24.69
CA LEU A 384 -11.49 2.55 -26.06
C LEU A 384 -12.76 3.39 -26.15
N GLU A 385 -13.73 3.20 -25.25
CA GLU A 385 -14.93 4.02 -25.15
C GLU A 385 -14.58 5.49 -24.82
N ALA A 386 -13.66 5.71 -23.88
CA ALA A 386 -13.18 7.05 -23.57
C ALA A 386 -12.48 7.71 -24.78
N LYS A 387 -11.71 6.94 -25.55
CA LYS A 387 -11.08 7.44 -26.78
C LYS A 387 -12.13 7.77 -27.85
N GLN A 388 -13.14 6.92 -28.04
CA GLN A 388 -14.22 7.17 -28.99
C GLN A 388 -14.99 8.45 -28.65
N LYS A 389 -15.38 8.64 -27.38
CA LYS A 389 -16.06 9.88 -26.94
C LYS A 389 -15.20 11.12 -27.15
N LEU A 390 -13.87 10.98 -27.06
CA LEU A 390 -12.95 12.08 -27.38
C LEU A 390 -12.86 12.36 -28.89
N GLU A 391 -12.98 11.34 -29.73
CA GLU A 391 -13.03 11.50 -31.19
C GLU A 391 -14.33 12.17 -31.66
N GLU A 392 -15.43 11.93 -30.94
CA GLU A 392 -16.74 12.58 -31.16
C GLU A 392 -16.80 14.02 -30.60
N ALA A 393 -15.84 14.42 -29.78
CA ALA A 393 -15.79 15.75 -29.19
C ALA A 393 -15.47 16.83 -30.23
N ASN A 394 -16.14 17.97 -30.12
CA ASN A 394 -16.10 19.03 -31.13
C ASN A 394 -15.25 20.22 -30.69
N GLY A 395 -14.67 20.94 -31.64
CA GLY A 395 -13.94 22.20 -31.41
C GLY A 395 -12.40 22.07 -31.44
N GLU A 396 -11.71 23.20 -31.49
CA GLU A 396 -10.25 23.26 -31.62
C GLU A 396 -9.53 22.63 -30.41
N VAL A 397 -10.03 22.91 -29.19
CA VAL A 397 -9.47 22.32 -27.97
C VAL A 397 -9.61 20.80 -28.00
N ALA A 398 -10.78 20.26 -28.35
CA ALA A 398 -10.98 18.81 -28.44
C ALA A 398 -9.98 18.13 -29.40
N LYS A 399 -9.67 18.75 -30.56
CA LYS A 399 -8.65 18.24 -31.49
C LYS A 399 -7.26 18.18 -30.85
N LEU A 400 -6.83 19.24 -30.17
CA LEU A 400 -5.55 19.29 -29.46
C LEU A 400 -5.47 18.24 -28.33
N ILE A 401 -6.57 18.03 -27.62
CA ILE A 401 -6.68 17.00 -26.57
C ILE A 401 -6.62 15.60 -27.17
N LEU A 402 -7.26 15.35 -28.31
CA LEU A 402 -7.19 14.08 -29.04
C LEU A 402 -5.77 13.78 -29.52
N GLU A 403 -5.07 14.75 -30.09
CA GLU A 403 -3.66 14.63 -30.46
C GLU A 403 -2.79 14.29 -29.24
N THR A 404 -3.01 14.97 -28.12
CA THR A 404 -2.31 14.69 -26.86
C THR A 404 -2.60 13.28 -26.36
N CYS A 405 -3.86 12.85 -26.39
CA CYS A 405 -4.28 11.50 -26.03
C CYS A 405 -3.53 10.47 -26.88
N ASN A 406 -3.58 10.58 -28.21
CA ASN A 406 -2.88 9.68 -29.12
C ASN A 406 -1.36 9.64 -28.86
N ARG A 407 -0.74 10.78 -28.57
CA ARG A 407 0.68 10.88 -28.21
C ARG A 407 1.00 10.20 -26.87
N VAL A 408 0.11 10.26 -25.88
CA VAL A 408 0.30 9.58 -24.58
C VAL A 408 0.22 8.07 -24.75
N PHE A 409 -0.79 7.56 -25.46
CA PHE A 409 -0.98 6.11 -25.64
C PHE A 409 0.06 5.48 -26.58
N SER A 410 0.48 6.18 -27.64
CA SER A 410 1.52 5.68 -28.57
C SER A 410 2.89 5.47 -27.92
N LYS A 411 3.17 6.17 -26.80
CA LYS A 411 4.42 6.00 -26.04
C LYS A 411 4.39 4.80 -25.08
N ASN A 412 3.28 4.07 -25.01
CA ASN A 412 3.09 2.91 -24.14
C ASN A 412 3.14 1.62 -24.98
N ASN A 413 4.34 1.08 -25.20
CA ASN A 413 4.50 -0.16 -25.99
C ASN A 413 3.72 -1.33 -25.37
N GLY A 414 3.68 -1.42 -24.04
CA GLY A 414 2.90 -2.44 -23.34
C GLY A 414 1.39 -2.34 -23.59
N TRP A 415 0.86 -1.13 -23.81
CA TRP A 415 -0.53 -0.96 -24.23
C TRP A 415 -0.81 -1.61 -25.58
N ALA A 416 0.05 -1.38 -26.58
CA ALA A 416 -0.12 -1.98 -27.90
C ALA A 416 -0.08 -3.52 -27.85
N GLU A 417 0.85 -4.10 -27.08
CA GLU A 417 0.91 -5.55 -26.89
C GLU A 417 -0.32 -6.10 -26.14
N LEU A 418 -0.83 -5.42 -25.12
CA LEU A 418 -2.04 -5.85 -24.42
C LEU A 418 -3.30 -5.76 -25.30
N GLN A 419 -3.37 -4.82 -26.24
CA GLN A 419 -4.44 -4.81 -27.24
C GLN A 419 -4.39 -6.04 -28.15
N LYS A 420 -3.20 -6.51 -28.53
CA LYS A 420 -3.03 -7.78 -29.26
C LYS A 420 -3.50 -8.97 -28.42
N VAL A 421 -3.07 -9.08 -27.17
CA VAL A 421 -3.53 -10.15 -26.24
C VAL A 421 -5.06 -10.16 -26.16
N ASN A 422 -5.67 -8.99 -26.00
CA ASN A 422 -7.12 -8.86 -25.93
C ASN A 422 -7.83 -9.24 -27.24
N SER A 423 -7.24 -8.93 -28.39
CA SER A 423 -7.80 -9.35 -29.69
C SER A 423 -7.83 -10.88 -29.85
N ILE A 424 -6.81 -11.57 -29.30
CA ILE A 424 -6.76 -13.03 -29.26
C ILE A 424 -7.83 -13.57 -28.30
N HIS A 425 -7.95 -13.02 -27.09
CA HIS A 425 -8.95 -13.45 -26.11
C HIS A 425 -10.39 -13.29 -26.58
N ASN A 426 -10.68 -12.26 -27.37
CA ASN A 426 -12.01 -12.02 -27.92
C ASN A 426 -12.24 -12.72 -29.27
N GLY A 427 -11.24 -13.44 -29.81
CA GLY A 427 -11.32 -14.10 -31.11
C GLY A 427 -11.42 -13.14 -32.31
N THR A 428 -11.11 -11.85 -32.14
CA THR A 428 -11.19 -10.84 -33.21
C THR A 428 -9.96 -10.83 -34.10
N ALA A 429 -8.82 -11.37 -33.63
CA ALA A 429 -7.63 -11.55 -34.44
C ALA A 429 -6.91 -12.86 -34.09
N LEU A 430 -6.86 -13.80 -35.04
CA LEU A 430 -6.35 -15.17 -34.84
C LEU A 430 -4.91 -15.37 -35.35
N ASN A 431 -4.39 -14.44 -36.15
CA ASN A 431 -3.03 -14.49 -36.72
C ASN A 431 -2.10 -13.42 -36.11
N VAL A 432 -2.38 -13.00 -34.88
CA VAL A 432 -1.58 -12.00 -34.17
C VAL A 432 -0.58 -12.70 -33.26
N ASN A 433 0.69 -12.32 -33.39
CA ASN A 433 1.75 -12.80 -32.51
C ASN A 433 2.08 -11.72 -31.46
N VAL A 434 2.26 -12.17 -30.21
CA VAL A 434 2.78 -11.36 -29.11
C VAL A 434 4.15 -11.94 -28.76
N GLU A 435 5.21 -11.33 -29.28
CA GLU A 435 6.56 -11.93 -29.41
C GLU A 435 7.12 -12.52 -28.11
N GLN A 436 6.77 -11.95 -26.96
CA GLN A 436 7.30 -12.34 -25.65
C GLN A 436 6.49 -13.44 -24.94
N TYR A 437 5.36 -13.89 -25.49
CA TYR A 437 4.45 -14.82 -24.81
C TYR A 437 4.16 -16.06 -25.67
N ASP A 438 4.17 -17.22 -25.02
CA ASP A 438 3.63 -18.44 -25.60
C ASP A 438 2.11 -18.56 -25.36
N SER A 439 1.47 -19.58 -25.95
CA SER A 439 0.03 -19.80 -25.79
C SER A 439 -0.37 -20.02 -24.33
N ASN A 440 0.49 -20.64 -23.51
CA ASN A 440 0.23 -20.87 -22.10
C ASN A 440 0.32 -19.56 -21.30
N ASP A 441 1.18 -18.62 -21.66
CA ASP A 441 1.26 -17.29 -21.05
C ASP A 441 -0.01 -16.47 -21.34
N LEU A 442 -0.44 -16.47 -22.60
CA LEU A 442 -1.61 -15.70 -23.04
C LEU A 442 -2.88 -16.09 -22.28
N VAL A 443 -3.07 -17.38 -21.94
CA VAL A 443 -4.23 -17.85 -21.16
C VAL A 443 -4.33 -17.18 -19.79
N TYR A 444 -3.20 -16.82 -19.17
CA TYR A 444 -3.15 -16.21 -17.83
C TYR A 444 -3.42 -14.71 -17.84
N MET A 445 -3.50 -14.08 -19.01
CA MET A 445 -3.62 -12.63 -19.15
C MET A 445 -5.07 -12.11 -19.07
N LYS A 446 -6.06 -12.99 -18.86
CA LYS A 446 -7.49 -12.62 -18.83
C LYS A 446 -7.81 -11.51 -17.82
N TYR A 447 -7.09 -11.48 -16.71
CA TYR A 447 -7.19 -10.48 -15.64
C TYR A 447 -5.90 -9.66 -15.49
N ALA A 448 -5.13 -9.51 -16.57
CA ALA A 448 -3.93 -8.69 -16.58
C ALA A 448 -4.26 -7.22 -16.24
N PRO A 449 -3.59 -6.62 -15.25
CA PRO A 449 -3.83 -5.22 -14.90
C PRO A 449 -3.27 -4.27 -15.96
N ILE A 450 -3.99 -3.17 -16.16
CA ILE A 450 -3.56 -2.02 -17.00
C ILE A 450 -3.34 -0.74 -16.19
N THR A 451 -3.44 -0.82 -14.86
CA THR A 451 -3.31 0.32 -13.96
C THR A 451 -2.42 0.00 -12.75
N SER A 452 -1.77 1.03 -12.21
CA SER A 452 -0.96 1.00 -10.99
C SER A 452 -1.79 1.25 -9.71
N VAL A 453 -3.11 1.18 -9.79
CA VAL A 453 -4.00 1.63 -8.69
C VAL A 453 -3.81 0.80 -7.43
N ASP A 454 -3.43 -0.47 -7.56
CA ASP A 454 -3.20 -1.33 -6.40
C ASP A 454 -2.04 -0.84 -5.53
N VAL A 455 -0.92 -0.43 -6.14
CA VAL A 455 0.23 0.08 -5.39
C VAL A 455 -0.09 1.45 -4.78
N GLU A 456 -0.81 2.31 -5.49
CA GLU A 456 -1.25 3.60 -4.96
C GLU A 456 -2.16 3.44 -3.74
N ARG A 457 -3.07 2.46 -3.78
CA ARG A 457 -3.94 2.13 -2.63
C ARG A 457 -3.15 1.68 -1.42
N SER A 458 -2.03 0.98 -1.60
CA SER A 458 -1.19 0.57 -0.48
C SER A 458 -0.61 1.77 0.29
N PHE A 459 -0.45 2.93 -0.35
CA PHE A 459 0.01 4.13 0.33
C PHE A 459 -1.02 4.70 1.33
N SER A 460 -2.29 4.37 1.19
CA SER A 460 -3.32 4.79 2.15
C SER A 460 -3.08 4.22 3.56
N MET A 461 -2.45 3.04 3.66
CA MET A 461 -2.14 2.39 4.94
C MET A 461 -1.21 3.24 5.81
N TYR A 462 -0.31 4.02 5.21
CA TYR A 462 0.62 4.88 5.95
C TYR A 462 -0.11 5.90 6.82
N LYS A 463 -1.28 6.39 6.41
CA LYS A 463 -2.07 7.34 7.21
C LYS A 463 -2.47 6.76 8.56
N ASN A 464 -2.76 5.46 8.60
CA ASN A 464 -3.19 4.76 9.82
C ASN A 464 -2.00 4.21 10.62
N ILE A 465 -0.91 3.84 9.96
CA ILE A 465 0.27 3.24 10.59
C ILE A 465 1.18 4.34 11.17
N LEU A 466 1.40 5.42 10.42
CA LEU A 466 2.17 6.61 10.79
C LEU A 466 1.27 7.75 11.28
N ALA A 467 0.33 7.44 12.18
CA ALA A 467 -0.42 8.46 12.89
C ALA A 467 0.52 9.42 13.66
N PRO A 468 0.10 10.66 14.01
CA PRO A 468 0.97 11.63 14.68
C PRO A 468 1.63 11.12 15.97
N ASN A 469 0.99 10.18 16.68
CA ASN A 469 1.51 9.54 17.89
C ASN A 469 2.30 8.23 17.61
N ARG A 470 2.58 7.90 16.34
CA ARG A 470 3.20 6.65 15.87
C ARG A 470 4.28 6.87 14.80
N MET A 471 5.05 7.96 14.91
CA MET A 471 6.08 8.31 13.91
C MET A 471 7.48 7.72 14.19
N CYS A 472 7.67 6.99 15.30
CA CYS A 472 9.00 6.53 15.75
C CYS A 472 9.44 5.17 15.17
N PHE A 473 8.87 4.72 14.05
CA PHE A 473 9.34 3.49 13.40
C PHE A 473 10.68 3.73 12.71
N ASN A 474 11.65 2.84 12.92
CA ASN A 474 12.77 2.73 11.99
C ASN A 474 12.29 2.08 10.68
N GLU A 475 13.01 2.34 9.59
CA GLU A 475 12.65 1.91 8.24
C GLU A 475 12.52 0.40 8.12
N SER A 476 13.48 -0.36 8.67
CA SER A 476 13.46 -1.83 8.64
C SER A 476 12.21 -2.43 9.28
N ASN A 477 11.81 -1.90 10.44
CA ASN A 477 10.61 -2.36 11.14
C ASN A 477 9.34 -1.95 10.41
N LEU A 478 9.33 -0.73 9.85
CA LEU A 478 8.18 -0.23 9.10
C LEU A 478 7.95 -1.05 7.84
N THR A 479 8.99 -1.36 7.08
CA THR A 479 8.91 -2.26 5.91
C THR A 479 8.24 -3.58 6.27
N LYS A 480 8.67 -4.24 7.36
CA LYS A 480 8.07 -5.51 7.79
C LYS A 480 6.63 -5.34 8.26
N TYR A 481 6.36 -4.26 9.00
CA TYR A 481 5.02 -3.95 9.50
C TYR A 481 4.04 -3.70 8.35
N MET A 482 4.46 -2.98 7.30
CA MET A 482 3.66 -2.71 6.11
C MET A 482 3.26 -4.01 5.41
N VAL A 483 4.22 -4.91 5.14
CA VAL A 483 3.95 -6.21 4.52
C VAL A 483 3.00 -7.05 5.37
N MET A 484 3.27 -7.15 6.68
CA MET A 484 2.41 -7.92 7.58
C MET A 484 0.99 -7.35 7.67
N ASN A 485 0.85 -6.05 7.89
CA ASN A 485 -0.45 -5.41 8.00
C ASN A 485 -1.21 -5.50 6.65
N SER A 486 -0.52 -5.35 5.52
CA SER A 486 -1.13 -5.52 4.19
C SER A 486 -1.60 -6.95 3.97
N PHE A 487 -0.83 -7.97 4.37
CA PHE A 487 -1.18 -9.37 4.18
C PHE A 487 -2.55 -9.75 4.80
N PHE A 488 -2.93 -9.08 5.89
CA PHE A 488 -4.20 -9.32 6.58
C PHE A 488 -5.34 -8.38 6.12
N ASN A 489 -5.05 -7.25 5.47
CA ASN A 489 -6.02 -6.18 5.24
C ASN A 489 -6.18 -5.73 3.77
N ILE A 490 -5.35 -6.22 2.84
CA ILE A 490 -5.46 -6.01 1.38
C ILE A 490 -5.86 -7.32 0.72
#